data_AF-A0A537YTE6-F1
#
_entry.id   AF-A0A537YTE6-F1
#
_cell.length_a   1.000
_cell.length_b   1.000
_cell.length_c   1.000
_cell.angle_alpha   90.00
_cell.angle_beta   90.00
_cell.angle_gamma   90.00
#
_symmetry.space_group_name_H-M   'P 1'
#
loop_
_entity.id
_entity.type
_entity.pdbx_description
1 polymer ?
#
loop_
_entity_poly.entity_id
_entity_poly.type
_entity_poly.pdbx_seq_one_letter_code
_entity_poly.pdbx_strand_id
1 'polypeptide(L)'
;MGVAKTDRFEKRVEELDSDLSRLDEAIRFAEHQLSEFPTAGIPTSIPGLYSFPIRLPTRTGQVRLSIFYLYDGKDVRFMDLRPAEP
;
A
#
# COMPACT_ATOMS: atom_id res chain seq x y z
N MET A 1 -16.43 3.83 4.31
CA MET A 1 -15.29 4.62 4.84
C MET A 1 -14.27 4.70 3.72
N GLY A 2 -13.74 5.87 3.38
CA GLY A 2 -12.76 6.01 2.30
C GLY A 2 -11.32 5.84 2.82
N VAL A 3 -10.39 5.45 1.96
CA VAL A 3 -8.95 5.48 2.26
C VAL A 3 -8.36 6.78 1.75
N ALA A 4 -7.75 7.58 2.62
CA ALA A 4 -7.05 8.79 2.23
C ALA A 4 -5.64 8.47 1.72
N LYS A 5 -5.13 9.25 0.77
CA LYS A 5 -3.75 9.13 0.24
C LYS A 5 -3.00 10.43 0.52
N THR A 6 -1.71 10.30 0.80
CA THR A 6 -0.82 11.45 0.92
C THR A 6 -0.16 11.75 -0.42
N ASP A 7 0.20 13.02 -0.67
CA ASP A 7 0.92 13.42 -1.88
C ASP A 7 2.21 12.61 -2.08
N ARG A 8 2.87 12.24 -0.97
CA ARG A 8 4.05 11.36 -0.98
C ARG A 8 3.72 9.98 -1.54
N PHE A 9 2.61 9.39 -1.10
CA PHE A 9 2.16 8.10 -1.60
C PHE A 9 1.84 8.18 -3.09
N GLU A 10 1.07 9.18 -3.51
CA GLU A 10 0.67 9.33 -4.92
C GLU A 10 1.87 9.52 -5.83
N LYS A 11 2.81 10.40 -5.46
CA LYS A 11 4.07 10.58 -6.19
C LYS A 11 4.85 9.26 -6.33
N ARG A 12 4.85 8.44 -5.27
CA ARG A 12 5.56 7.15 -5.27
C ARG A 12 4.89 6.12 -6.16
N VAL A 13 3.57 6.16 -6.28
CA VAL A 13 2.81 5.34 -7.24
C VAL A 13 3.18 5.74 -8.66
N GLU A 14 3.17 7.05 -8.97
CA GLU A 14 3.55 7.56 -10.30
C GLU A 14 4.98 7.14 -10.70
N GLU A 15 5.93 7.21 -9.75
CA GLU A 15 7.32 6.77 -9.98
C GLU A 15 7.46 5.28 -10.30
N LEU A 16 6.54 4.44 -9.81
CA LEU A 16 6.60 2.97 -9.93
C LEU A 16 5.67 2.42 -11.02
N ASP A 17 4.61 3.14 -11.37
CA ASP A 17 3.60 2.69 -12.33
C ASP A 17 4.18 2.51 -13.74
N SER A 18 5.18 3.31 -14.12
CA SER A 18 5.86 3.16 -15.42
C SER A 18 6.53 1.80 -15.60
N ASP A 19 6.90 1.13 -14.49
CA ASP A 19 7.68 -0.11 -14.51
C ASP A 19 6.86 -1.34 -14.10
N LEU A 20 5.71 -1.15 -13.44
CA LEU A 20 4.95 -2.23 -12.77
C LEU A 20 3.54 -2.35 -13.32
N SER A 21 3.33 -3.37 -14.16
CA SER A 21 1.99 -3.65 -14.67
C SER A 21 1.02 -3.97 -13.53
N ARG A 22 -0.18 -3.36 -13.60
CA ARG A 22 -1.29 -3.58 -12.66
C ARG A 22 -1.07 -3.04 -11.24
N LEU A 23 -0.13 -2.11 -11.04
CA LEU A 23 0.05 -1.44 -9.75
C LEU A 23 -1.26 -0.78 -9.27
N ASP A 24 -1.93 -0.05 -10.15
CA ASP A 24 -3.25 0.55 -9.90
C ASP A 24 -4.30 -0.42 -9.39
N GLU A 25 -4.35 -1.63 -9.96
CA GLU A 25 -5.35 -2.64 -9.59
C GLU A 25 -5.06 -3.18 -8.19
N ALA A 26 -3.79 -3.37 -7.85
CA ALA A 26 -3.40 -3.79 -6.52
C ALA A 26 -3.62 -2.71 -5.45
N ILE A 27 -3.41 -1.43 -5.80
CA ILE A 27 -3.74 -0.31 -4.93
C ILE A 27 -5.24 -0.23 -4.68
N ARG A 28 -6.07 -0.34 -5.73
CA ARG A 28 -7.54 -0.39 -5.59
C ARG A 28 -8.01 -1.57 -4.74
N PHE A 29 -7.37 -2.73 -4.90
CA PHE A 29 -7.66 -3.89 -4.05
C PHE A 29 -7.30 -3.60 -2.57
N ALA A 30 -6.13 -3.03 -2.32
CA ALA A 30 -5.71 -2.66 -0.97
C ALA A 30 -6.64 -1.59 -0.35
N GLU A 31 -7.08 -0.60 -1.12
CA GLU A 31 -8.05 0.40 -0.68
C GLU A 31 -9.36 -0.25 -0.24
N HIS A 32 -9.93 -1.12 -1.09
CA HIS A 32 -11.17 -1.81 -0.77
C HIS A 32 -11.01 -2.66 0.49
N GLN A 33 -9.97 -3.50 0.55
CA GLN A 33 -9.75 -4.38 1.69
C GLN A 33 -9.53 -3.60 2.99
N LEU A 34 -8.73 -2.53 2.98
CA LEU A 34 -8.46 -1.73 4.18
C LEU A 34 -9.61 -0.80 4.56
N SER A 35 -10.54 -0.51 3.63
CA SER A 35 -11.79 0.18 3.97
C SER A 35 -12.76 -0.68 4.78
N GLU A 36 -12.70 -2.00 4.61
CA GLU A 36 -13.54 -2.97 5.33
C GLU A 36 -12.81 -3.55 6.56
N PHE A 37 -11.51 -3.82 6.43
CA PHE A 37 -10.67 -4.43 7.45
C PHE A 37 -9.39 -3.60 7.67
N PRO A 38 -9.47 -2.45 8.34
CA PRO A 38 -8.33 -1.55 8.55
C PRO A 38 -7.13 -2.17 9.27
N THR A 39 -7.33 -3.28 9.99
CA THR A 39 -6.27 -4.00 10.74
C THR A 39 -5.77 -5.25 10.00
N ALA A 40 -6.10 -5.43 8.72
CA ALA A 40 -5.66 -6.58 7.93
C ALA A 40 -4.16 -6.55 7.55
N GLY A 41 -3.50 -5.39 7.74
CA GLY A 41 -2.05 -5.26 7.53
C GLY A 41 -1.22 -5.80 8.69
N ILE A 42 0.08 -5.85 8.48
CA ILE A 42 1.07 -6.23 9.48
C ILE A 42 1.41 -5.00 10.34
N PRO A 43 1.16 -5.01 11.66
CA PRO A 43 1.52 -3.90 12.54
C PRO A 43 3.04 -3.72 12.56
N THR A 44 3.48 -2.47 12.57
CA THR A 44 4.90 -2.11 12.73
C THR A 44 5.24 -1.86 14.20
N SER A 45 6.50 -1.54 14.50
CA SER A 45 6.91 -1.09 15.83
C SER A 45 6.35 0.28 16.21
N ILE A 46 5.82 1.05 15.25
CA ILE A 46 5.21 2.36 15.48
C ILE A 46 3.70 2.16 15.68
N PRO A 47 3.13 2.56 16.83
CA PRO A 47 1.70 2.42 17.09
C PRO A 47 0.84 3.10 16.02
N GLY A 48 -0.20 2.40 15.55
CA GLY A 48 -1.10 2.90 14.50
C GLY A 48 -0.52 2.85 13.09
N LEU A 49 0.75 2.47 12.89
CA LEU A 49 1.36 2.28 11.58
C LEU A 49 1.39 0.79 11.22
N TYR A 50 0.87 0.50 10.04
CA TYR A 50 0.77 -0.85 9.48
C TYR A 50 1.42 -0.90 8.10
N SER A 51 1.75 -2.11 7.67
CA SER A 51 2.21 -2.40 6.32
C SER A 51 1.31 -3.44 5.67
N PHE A 52 0.84 -3.16 4.45
CA PHE A 52 0.04 -4.07 3.66
C PHE A 52 0.86 -4.59 2.48
N PRO A 53 1.24 -5.88 2.46
CA PRO A 53 2.10 -6.42 1.41
C PRO A 53 1.32 -6.63 0.11
N ILE A 54 1.93 -6.26 -1.00
CA ILE A 54 1.43 -6.42 -2.36
C ILE A 54 2.45 -7.20 -3.18
N ARG A 55 1.97 -8.11 -4.02
CA ARG A 55 2.80 -8.86 -4.96
C ARG A 55 2.34 -8.57 -6.38
N LEU A 56 3.24 -8.02 -7.19
CA LEU A 56 2.96 -7.67 -8.57
C LEU A 56 3.81 -8.51 -9.51
N PRO A 57 3.21 -9.13 -10.55
CA PRO A 57 3.98 -9.76 -11.61
C PRO A 57 4.74 -8.69 -12.41
N THR A 58 5.95 -9.02 -12.85
CA THR A 58 6.78 -8.19 -13.74
C THR A 58 7.27 -9.06 -14.90
N ARG A 59 7.85 -8.46 -15.94
CA ARG A 59 8.38 -9.22 -17.10
C ARG A 59 9.47 -10.23 -16.72
N THR A 60 10.22 -9.97 -15.66
CA THR A 60 11.38 -10.77 -15.24
C THR A 60 11.12 -11.59 -13.97
N GLY A 61 9.92 -11.53 -13.39
CA GLY A 61 9.59 -12.24 -12.16
C GLY A 61 8.45 -11.59 -11.39
N GLN A 62 8.60 -11.46 -10.07
CA GLN A 62 7.61 -10.84 -9.20
C GLN A 62 8.30 -9.78 -8.34
N VAL A 63 7.70 -8.60 -8.24
CA VAL A 63 8.11 -7.58 -7.26
C VAL A 63 7.22 -7.66 -6.03
N ARG A 64 7.82 -7.45 -4.87
CA ARG A 64 7.11 -7.32 -3.60
C ARG A 64 7.15 -5.85 -3.20
N LEU A 65 5.98 -5.27 -3.01
CA LEU A 65 5.81 -3.93 -2.47
C LEU A 65 5.04 -4.00 -1.15
N SER A 66 5.13 -2.95 -0.36
CA SER A 66 4.34 -2.76 0.85
C SER A 66 3.78 -1.35 0.88
N ILE A 67 2.46 -1.24 1.04
CA ILE A 67 1.79 0.02 1.36
C ILE A 67 1.92 0.24 2.85
N PHE A 68 2.58 1.32 3.25
CA PHE A 68 2.60 1.77 4.64
C PHE A 68 1.42 2.71 4.86
N TYR A 69 0.61 2.41 5.87
CA TYR A 69 -0.58 3.19 6.17
C TYR A 69 -0.78 3.40 7.66
N LEU A 70 -1.39 4.52 8.02
CA LEU A 70 -1.84 4.80 9.38
C LEU A 70 -3.30 4.41 9.54
N TYR A 71 -3.63 3.86 10.71
CA TYR A 71 -4.99 3.64 11.17
C TYR A 71 -5.12 4.13 12.61
N ASP A 72 -6.03 5.08 12.84
CA ASP A 72 -6.25 5.71 14.15
C ASP A 72 -7.49 5.16 14.90
N GLY A 73 -8.07 4.06 14.42
CA GLY A 73 -9.32 3.50 14.93
C GLY A 73 -10.56 4.00 14.18
N LYS A 74 -10.41 4.98 13.29
CA LYS A 74 -11.49 5.53 12.48
C LYS A 74 -11.11 5.65 11.02
N ASP A 75 -9.95 6.18 10.68
CA ASP A 75 -9.60 6.51 9.30
C ASP A 75 -8.32 5.78 8.88
N VAL A 76 -8.26 5.36 7.61
CA VAL A 76 -7.08 4.75 6.99
C VAL A 76 -6.41 5.77 6.08
N ARG A 77 -5.10 5.94 6.22
CA ARG A 77 -4.31 6.85 5.38
C ARG A 77 -3.07 6.19 4.82
N PHE A 78 -2.97 6.11 3.50
CA PHE A 78 -1.79 5.62 2.79
C PHE A 78 -0.69 6.68 2.83
N MET A 79 0.46 6.29 3.40
CA MET A 79 1.59 7.18 3.70
C MET A 79 2.74 6.99 2.72
N ASP A 80 3.04 5.75 2.34
CA ASP A 80 4.19 5.43 1.49
C ASP A 80 4.01 4.08 0.79
N LEU A 81 4.71 3.90 -0.33
CA LEU A 81 4.78 2.64 -1.07
C LEU A 81 6.26 2.27 -1.24
N ARG A 82 6.66 1.12 -0.72
CA ARG A 82 8.08 0.71 -0.74
C ARG A 82 8.25 -0.69 -1.28
N PRO A 83 9.34 -0.98 -2.02
CA PRO A 83 9.78 -2.34 -2.21
C PRO A 83 10.00 -3.03 -0.86
N ALA A 84 9.50 -4.25 -0.72
CA ALA A 84 9.92 -5.10 0.40
C ALA A 84 11.34 -5.58 0.10
N GLU A 85 12.26 -5.43 1.05
CA GLU A 85 13.62 -5.98 0.90
C GLU A 85 13.54 -7.50 0.65
N PRO A 86 14.41 -8.04 -0.21
CA PRO A 86 14.39 -9.44 -0.64
C PRO A 86 14.54 -10.47 0.49
#